data_AF-A0A1G7Q893-F1
#
_entry.id   AF-A0A1G7Q893-F1
#
_cell.length_a   1.000
_cell.length_b   1.000
_cell.length_c   1.000
_cell.angle_alpha   90.00
_cell.angle_beta   90.00
_cell.angle_gamma   90.00
#
_symmetry.space_group_name_H-M   'P 1'
#
loop_
_entity.id
_entity.type
_entity.pdbx_description
1 polymer ?
#
loop_
_entity_poly.entity_id
_entity_poly.type
_entity_poly.pdbx_seq_one_letter_code
_entity_poly.pdbx_strand_id
1 'polypeptide(L)'
;MKYDCDLIVDLLPLYVEGVLSQTSNEIVEEHLRECEDCIELLEELKKDNSLRLKEKESYETHVKEYTERVKKRKRIIRLALGALFFVCIGAASIMTYFATHDPFEYIATDIATYQEAKEYIKEGKVPKIMPETAEHISIIYQTEGKKLNGKFHVNAQDMKKMQSGLKKATVDHLRMATEAIDGNYNEVKKTLEKEPEGVRYYQDDRFVYVFIPDGTIYYFLK
;
A
#
# COMPACT_ATOMS: atom_id res chain seq x y z
N MET A 1 67.53 37.05 -43.04
CA MET A 1 66.28 36.30 -43.25
C MET A 1 66.17 35.75 -44.67
N LYS A 2 65.96 34.43 -44.80
CA LYS A 2 65.96 33.66 -46.06
C LYS A 2 64.58 33.49 -46.71
N TYR A 3 63.51 33.60 -45.92
CA TYR A 3 62.12 33.47 -46.34
C TYR A 3 61.33 34.69 -45.86
N ASP A 4 60.36 35.14 -46.65
CA ASP A 4 59.52 36.30 -46.36
C ASP A 4 58.56 36.06 -45.19
N CYS A 5 58.26 37.13 -44.45
CA CYS A 5 57.37 37.08 -43.29
C CYS A 5 55.98 36.55 -43.66
N ASP A 6 55.43 36.92 -44.82
CA ASP A 6 54.10 36.47 -45.26
C ASP A 6 53.99 34.94 -45.30
N LEU A 7 55.02 34.27 -45.84
CA LEU A 7 55.06 32.81 -45.87
C LEU A 7 55.12 32.22 -44.46
N ILE A 8 55.86 32.84 -43.55
CA ILE A 8 55.97 32.36 -42.17
C ILE A 8 54.67 32.58 -41.42
N VAL A 9 54.05 33.74 -41.56
CA VAL A 9 52.74 34.08 -40.98
C VAL A 9 51.69 33.04 -41.38
N ASP A 10 51.66 32.62 -42.65
CA ASP A 10 50.75 31.58 -43.13
C ASP A 10 51.00 30.20 -42.46
N LEU A 11 52.26 29.92 -42.08
CA LEU A 11 52.67 28.67 -41.44
C LEU A 11 52.52 28.69 -39.91
N LEU A 12 52.54 29.87 -39.26
CA LEU A 12 52.53 29.99 -37.80
C LEU A 12 51.33 29.31 -37.11
N PRO A 13 50.08 29.39 -37.62
CA PRO A 13 48.95 28.68 -37.01
C PRO A 13 49.16 27.16 -37.00
N LEU A 14 49.66 26.60 -38.10
CA LEU A 14 49.96 25.16 -38.24
C LEU A 14 51.17 24.74 -37.40
N TYR A 15 52.14 25.64 -37.22
CA TYR A 15 53.27 25.46 -36.32
C TYR A 15 52.81 25.36 -34.86
N VAL A 16 51.89 26.24 -34.44
CA VAL A 16 51.29 26.21 -33.09
C VAL A 16 50.45 24.95 -32.86
N GLU A 17 49.81 24.43 -33.89
CA GLU A 17 49.09 23.14 -33.86
C GLU A 17 50.02 21.92 -33.93
N GLY A 18 51.32 22.11 -34.22
CA GLY A 18 52.32 21.05 -34.26
C GLY A 18 52.14 20.06 -35.42
N VAL A 19 51.47 20.46 -36.50
CA VAL A 19 51.12 19.60 -37.65
C VAL A 19 52.03 19.78 -38.86
N LEU A 20 52.98 20.72 -38.80
CA LEU A 20 53.95 20.95 -39.86
C LEU A 20 54.94 19.79 -40.01
N SER A 21 55.42 19.58 -41.23
CA SER A 21 56.52 18.66 -41.51
C SER A 21 57.82 19.14 -40.84
N GLN A 22 58.78 18.23 -40.59
CA GLN A 22 60.07 18.60 -40.01
C GLN A 22 60.78 19.71 -40.81
N THR A 23 60.81 19.60 -42.14
CA THR A 23 61.41 20.62 -43.01
C THR A 23 60.72 21.97 -42.90
N SER A 24 59.39 21.98 -42.77
CA SER A 24 58.61 23.21 -42.58
C SER A 24 58.85 23.84 -41.20
N ASN A 25 59.02 23.02 -40.15
CA ASN A 25 59.37 23.51 -38.81
C ASN A 25 60.74 24.18 -38.79
N GLU A 26 61.76 23.57 -39.41
CA GLU A 26 63.11 24.14 -39.51
C GLU A 26 63.10 25.51 -40.19
N ILE A 27 62.28 25.70 -41.24
CA ILE A 27 62.09 26.98 -41.95
C ILE A 27 61.50 28.06 -41.03
N VAL A 28 60.46 27.71 -40.28
CA VAL A 28 59.80 28.63 -39.33
C VAL A 28 60.76 29.00 -38.18
N GLU A 29 61.46 28.02 -37.61
CA GLU A 29 62.42 28.23 -36.53
C GLU A 29 63.64 29.07 -36.95
N GLU A 30 64.16 28.88 -38.17
CA GLU A 30 65.23 29.71 -38.72
C GLU A 30 64.80 31.18 -38.79
N HIS A 31 63.57 31.45 -39.26
CA HIS A 31 63.04 32.80 -39.39
C HIS A 31 62.76 33.47 -38.03
N LEU A 32 62.19 32.72 -37.08
CA LEU A 32 61.89 33.22 -35.74
C LEU A 32 63.14 33.63 -34.94
N ARG A 33 64.35 33.21 -35.33
CA ARG A 33 65.59 33.68 -34.66
C ARG A 33 65.96 35.12 -35.01
N GLU A 34 65.45 35.63 -36.14
CA GLU A 34 65.88 36.91 -36.71
C GLU A 34 64.74 37.94 -36.80
N CYS A 35 63.47 37.54 -36.61
CA CYS A 35 62.31 38.41 -36.80
C CYS A 35 61.47 38.58 -35.53
N GLU A 36 61.54 39.76 -34.92
CA GLU A 36 60.79 40.11 -33.70
C GLU A 36 59.26 40.15 -33.95
N ASP A 37 58.83 40.70 -35.08
CA ASP A 37 57.40 40.79 -35.43
C ASP A 37 56.73 39.40 -35.53
N CYS A 38 57.41 38.42 -36.12
CA CYS A 38 56.90 37.05 -36.22
C CYS A 38 56.94 36.31 -34.87
N ILE A 39 57.87 36.66 -33.98
CA ILE A 39 57.89 36.14 -32.60
C ILE A 39 56.68 36.65 -31.82
N GLU A 40 56.38 37.95 -31.91
CA GLU A 40 55.24 38.55 -31.21
C GLU A 40 53.92 37.91 -31.66
N LEU A 41 53.72 37.77 -32.97
CA LEU A 41 52.54 37.10 -33.53
C LEU A 41 52.43 35.63 -33.10
N LEU A 42 53.56 34.90 -33.05
CA LEU A 42 53.58 33.51 -32.56
C LEU A 42 53.09 33.42 -31.11
N GLU A 43 53.51 34.33 -30.24
CA GLU A 43 53.09 34.34 -28.84
C GLU A 43 51.58 34.66 -28.70
N GLU A 44 51.04 35.56 -29.53
CA GLU A 44 49.59 35.80 -29.58
C GLU A 44 48.81 34.54 -30.01
N LEU A 45 49.27 33.86 -31.06
CA LEU A 45 48.64 32.62 -31.56
C LEU A 45 48.71 31.49 -30.54
N LYS A 46 49.84 31.32 -29.83
CA LYS A 46 49.97 30.35 -28.74
C LYS A 46 48.99 30.66 -27.60
N LYS A 47 48.82 31.95 -27.25
CA LYS A 47 47.89 32.37 -26.21
C LYS A 47 46.45 32.05 -26.59
N ASP A 48 46.01 32.37 -27.81
CA ASP A 48 44.67 32.04 -28.30
C ASP A 48 44.43 30.52 -28.32
N ASN A 49 45.38 29.74 -28.85
CA ASN A 49 45.29 28.28 -28.85
C ASN A 49 45.17 27.70 -27.42
N SER A 50 45.92 28.24 -26.46
CA SER A 50 45.83 27.81 -25.06
C SER A 50 44.46 28.08 -24.44
N LEU A 51 43.80 29.19 -24.80
CA LEU A 51 42.46 29.52 -24.33
C LEU A 51 41.42 28.58 -24.94
N ARG A 52 41.52 28.31 -26.25
CA ARG A 52 40.64 27.35 -26.95
C ARG A 52 40.75 25.94 -26.35
N LEU A 53 41.96 25.48 -26.04
CA LEU A 53 42.17 24.16 -25.43
C LEU A 53 41.54 24.08 -24.03
N LYS A 54 41.68 25.12 -23.21
CA LYS A 54 41.03 25.19 -21.88
C LYS A 54 39.51 25.22 -22.00
N GLU A 55 38.96 25.96 -22.95
CA GLU A 55 37.52 25.99 -23.20
C GLU A 55 36.98 24.63 -23.64
N LYS A 56 37.71 23.95 -24.54
CA LYS A 56 37.38 22.59 -24.99
C LYS A 56 37.40 21.59 -23.84
N GLU A 57 38.42 21.61 -23.00
CA GLU A 57 38.53 20.72 -21.83
C GLU A 57 37.39 20.98 -20.82
N SER A 58 37.05 22.25 -20.58
CA SER A 58 35.91 22.65 -19.76
C SER A 58 34.59 22.14 -20.33
N TYR A 59 34.38 22.27 -21.64
CA TYR A 59 33.19 21.78 -22.33
C TYR A 59 33.07 20.25 -22.23
N GLU A 60 34.15 19.51 -22.51
CA GLU A 60 34.17 18.05 -22.41
C GLU A 60 33.87 17.57 -20.99
N THR A 61 34.40 18.25 -19.98
CA THR A 61 34.12 17.99 -18.57
C THR A 61 32.63 18.20 -18.25
N HIS A 62 32.06 19.34 -18.66
CA HIS A 62 30.63 19.63 -18.47
C HIS A 62 29.72 18.61 -19.16
N VAL A 63 30.05 18.21 -20.39
CA VAL A 63 29.29 17.21 -21.15
C VAL A 63 29.34 15.85 -20.44
N LYS A 64 30.52 15.44 -19.95
CA LYS A 64 30.68 14.19 -19.19
C LYS A 64 29.87 14.21 -17.91
N GLU A 65 29.95 15.27 -17.12
CA GLU A 65 29.16 15.42 -15.90
C GLU A 65 27.66 15.39 -16.17
N TYR A 66 27.20 16.14 -17.17
CA TYR A 66 25.79 16.17 -17.57
C TYR A 66 25.31 14.76 -17.96
N THR A 67 26.09 14.06 -18.78
CA THR A 67 25.77 12.70 -19.22
C THR A 67 25.67 11.73 -18.04
N GLU A 68 26.58 11.82 -17.07
CA GLU A 68 26.53 11.00 -15.86
C GLU A 68 25.33 11.34 -14.96
N ARG A 69 24.98 12.63 -14.81
CA ARG A 69 23.77 13.06 -14.09
C ARG A 69 22.51 12.49 -14.75
N VAL A 70 22.41 12.54 -16.08
CA VAL A 70 21.27 11.98 -16.84
C VAL A 70 21.19 10.46 -16.68
N LYS A 71 22.31 9.74 -16.77
CA LYS A 71 22.35 8.28 -16.55
C LYS A 71 21.88 7.91 -15.14
N LYS A 72 22.35 8.61 -14.10
CA LYS A 72 21.92 8.40 -12.71
C LYS A 72 20.42 8.65 -12.56
N ARG A 73 19.91 9.76 -13.10
CA ARG A 73 18.48 10.09 -13.04
C ARG A 73 17.62 9.03 -13.74
N LYS A 74 18.03 8.57 -14.93
CA LYS A 74 17.36 7.47 -15.65
C LYS A 74 17.38 6.16 -14.85
N ARG A 75 18.48 5.85 -14.15
CA ARG A 75 18.55 4.68 -13.25
C ARG A 75 17.56 4.80 -12.10
N ILE A 76 17.50 5.94 -11.43
CA ILE A 76 16.55 6.20 -10.33
C ILE A 76 15.10 6.07 -10.82
N ILE A 77 14.76 6.67 -11.96
CA ILE A 77 13.41 6.59 -12.54
C ILE A 77 13.04 5.13 -12.85
N ARG A 78 13.94 4.35 -13.44
CA ARG A 78 13.70 2.91 -13.71
C ARG A 78 13.47 2.11 -12.43
N LEU A 79 14.26 2.37 -11.38
CA LEU A 79 14.08 1.71 -10.08
C LEU A 79 12.75 2.10 -9.43
N ALA A 80 12.38 3.37 -9.47
CA ALA A 80 11.11 3.86 -8.93
C ALA A 80 9.90 3.24 -9.66
N LEU A 81 9.94 3.18 -11.00
CA LEU A 81 8.89 2.53 -11.80
C LEU A 81 8.80 1.03 -11.51
N GLY A 82 9.94 0.34 -11.37
CA GLY A 82 9.96 -1.07 -10.98
C GLY A 82 9.37 -1.30 -9.60
N ALA A 83 9.75 -0.49 -8.61
CA ALA A 83 9.20 -0.57 -7.26
C ALA A 83 7.69 -0.31 -7.24
N LEU A 84 7.21 0.71 -7.96
CA LEU A 84 5.78 1.00 -8.09
C LEU A 84 5.02 -0.19 -8.70
N PHE A 85 5.57 -0.82 -9.73
CA PHE A 85 4.98 -2.00 -10.36
C PHE A 85 4.84 -3.17 -9.37
N PHE A 86 5.87 -3.46 -8.57
CA PHE A 86 5.80 -4.50 -7.54
C PHE A 86 4.78 -4.17 -6.44
N VAL A 87 4.68 -2.90 -6.02
CA VAL A 87 3.67 -2.46 -5.06
C VAL A 87 2.26 -2.67 -5.62
N CYS A 88 2.02 -2.30 -6.88
CA CYS A 88 0.73 -2.50 -7.53
C CYS A 88 0.37 -3.99 -7.64
N ILE A 89 1.32 -4.85 -8.02
CA ILE A 89 1.11 -6.31 -8.04
C ILE A 89 0.81 -6.83 -6.64
N GLY A 90 1.57 -6.43 -5.63
CA GLY A 90 1.34 -6.83 -4.25
C GLY A 90 -0.05 -6.45 -3.76
N ALA A 91 -0.46 -5.21 -4.00
CA ALA A 91 -1.80 -4.72 -3.64
C ALA A 91 -2.91 -5.48 -4.39
N ALA A 92 -2.73 -5.76 -5.69
CA ALA A 92 -3.69 -6.53 -6.47
C ALA A 92 -3.81 -7.98 -5.95
N SER A 93 -2.69 -8.63 -5.62
CA SER A 93 -2.68 -9.98 -5.04
C SER A 93 -3.34 -10.04 -3.67
N ILE A 94 -3.15 -9.01 -2.83
CA ILE A 94 -3.83 -8.91 -1.53
C ILE A 94 -5.34 -8.73 -1.74
N MET A 95 -5.73 -7.88 -2.68
CA MET A 95 -7.14 -7.64 -2.99
C MET A 95 -7.82 -8.90 -3.53
N THR A 96 -7.19 -9.63 -4.45
CA THR A 96 -7.74 -10.90 -4.96
C THR A 96 -7.76 -11.99 -3.88
N TYR A 97 -6.77 -12.02 -2.99
CA TYR A 97 -6.79 -12.92 -1.84
C TYR A 97 -8.02 -12.67 -0.96
N PHE A 98 -8.27 -11.42 -0.54
CA PHE A 98 -9.46 -11.09 0.26
C PHE A 98 -10.79 -11.23 -0.50
N ALA A 99 -10.80 -11.08 -1.82
CA ALA A 99 -12.00 -11.30 -2.63
C ALA A 99 -12.34 -12.79 -2.82
N THR A 100 -11.35 -13.68 -2.72
CA THR A 100 -11.53 -15.13 -2.91
C THR A 100 -11.56 -15.90 -1.59
N HIS A 101 -10.92 -15.37 -0.57
CA HIS A 101 -10.90 -15.89 0.79
C HIS A 101 -11.56 -14.81 1.65
N ASP A 102 -12.83 -15.01 1.98
CA ASP A 102 -13.53 -14.15 2.91
C ASP A 102 -12.73 -14.18 4.24
N PRO A 103 -12.09 -13.07 4.67
CA PRO A 103 -11.26 -13.08 5.88
C PRO A 103 -12.08 -13.37 7.13
N PHE A 104 -13.41 -13.30 7.02
CA PHE A 104 -14.35 -13.66 8.04
C PHE A 104 -15.05 -14.94 7.62
N GLU A 105 -14.74 -16.04 8.31
CA GLU A 105 -15.45 -17.32 8.15
C GLU A 105 -16.90 -17.24 8.68
N TYR A 106 -17.49 -16.04 8.78
CA TYR A 106 -18.79 -15.81 9.38
C TYR A 106 -19.52 -14.63 8.75
N ILE A 107 -20.83 -14.71 8.78
CA ILE A 107 -21.75 -13.67 8.32
C ILE A 107 -22.36 -13.02 9.56
N ALA A 108 -22.20 -11.70 9.70
CA ALA A 108 -22.95 -10.88 10.64
C ALA A 108 -23.97 -10.04 9.86
N THR A 109 -25.25 -10.18 10.18
CA THR A 109 -26.34 -9.48 9.52
C THR A 109 -27.25 -8.84 10.55
N ASP A 110 -27.49 -7.54 10.42
CA ASP A 110 -28.55 -6.83 11.13
C ASP A 110 -29.81 -6.86 10.26
N ILE A 111 -30.79 -7.60 10.73
CA ILE A 111 -32.09 -7.83 10.12
C ILE A 111 -33.09 -7.01 10.93
N ALA A 112 -33.53 -5.89 10.39
CA ALA A 112 -34.29 -4.93 11.19
C ALA A 112 -35.65 -5.50 11.64
N THR A 113 -36.23 -6.43 10.87
CA THR A 113 -37.62 -6.91 11.05
C THR A 113 -37.78 -8.42 10.95
N TYR A 114 -38.85 -8.94 11.57
CA TYR A 114 -39.23 -10.36 11.48
C TYR A 114 -39.45 -10.84 10.04
N GLN A 115 -39.99 -9.99 9.15
CA GLN A 115 -40.29 -10.39 7.77
C GLN A 115 -39.02 -10.77 6.99
N GLU A 116 -37.94 -10.01 7.18
CA GLU A 116 -36.64 -10.29 6.60
C GLU A 116 -35.97 -11.52 7.25
N ALA A 117 -36.26 -11.79 8.52
CA ALA A 117 -35.72 -12.94 9.24
C ALA A 117 -36.36 -14.29 8.84
N LYS A 118 -37.47 -14.30 8.09
CA LYS A 118 -38.25 -15.52 7.80
C LYS A 118 -37.43 -16.65 7.17
N GLU A 119 -36.58 -16.36 6.19
CA GLU A 119 -35.75 -17.40 5.56
C GLU A 119 -34.70 -17.93 6.56
N TYR A 120 -34.10 -17.06 7.37
CA TYR A 120 -33.15 -17.46 8.41
C TYR A 120 -33.80 -18.29 9.52
N ILE A 121 -35.07 -18.03 9.87
CA ILE A 121 -35.84 -18.88 10.80
C ILE A 121 -36.06 -20.28 10.21
N LYS A 122 -36.39 -20.35 8.92
CA LYS A 122 -36.61 -21.61 8.20
C LYS A 122 -35.32 -22.44 8.08
N GLU A 123 -34.20 -21.79 7.82
CA GLU A 123 -32.86 -22.38 7.84
C GLU A 123 -32.39 -22.74 9.26
N GLY A 124 -33.11 -22.29 10.30
CA GLY A 124 -32.78 -22.54 11.70
C GLY A 124 -31.57 -21.74 12.20
N LYS A 125 -31.25 -20.64 11.52
CA LYS A 125 -30.27 -19.63 11.95
C LYS A 125 -30.86 -18.66 12.96
N VAL A 126 -32.18 -18.52 12.98
CA VAL A 126 -32.92 -17.74 13.99
C VAL A 126 -33.84 -18.66 14.79
N PRO A 127 -33.97 -18.45 16.11
CA PRO A 127 -34.94 -19.14 16.94
C PRO A 127 -36.37 -19.11 16.40
N LYS A 128 -36.99 -20.28 16.22
CA LYS A 128 -38.42 -20.38 15.82
C LYS A 128 -39.39 -19.79 16.83
N ILE A 129 -38.96 -19.67 18.09
CA ILE A 129 -39.77 -19.07 19.17
C ILE A 129 -39.78 -17.54 19.13
N MET A 130 -38.95 -16.91 18.29
CA MET A 130 -38.94 -15.47 18.12
C MET A 130 -40.32 -14.98 17.64
N PRO A 131 -40.93 -13.99 18.32
CA PRO A 131 -42.27 -13.50 17.96
C PRO A 131 -42.22 -12.63 16.70
N GLU A 132 -43.35 -12.50 16.00
CA GLU A 132 -43.47 -11.68 14.79
C GLU A 132 -43.26 -10.17 15.04
N THR A 133 -43.46 -9.75 16.29
CA THR A 133 -43.26 -8.39 16.81
C THR A 133 -41.80 -8.09 17.15
N ALA A 134 -40.89 -9.04 16.96
CA ALA A 134 -39.47 -8.83 17.25
C ALA A 134 -38.84 -7.82 16.29
N GLU A 135 -38.01 -6.95 16.85
CA GLU A 135 -37.30 -5.88 16.15
C GLU A 135 -35.80 -5.94 16.49
N HIS A 136 -34.97 -5.20 15.75
CA HIS A 136 -33.52 -5.12 15.98
C HIS A 136 -32.86 -6.51 16.05
N ILE A 137 -33.16 -7.37 15.07
CA ILE A 137 -32.72 -8.76 15.04
C ILE A 137 -31.34 -8.80 14.42
N SER A 138 -30.32 -9.30 15.13
CA SER A 138 -29.01 -9.56 14.52
C SER A 138 -28.68 -11.04 14.57
N ILE A 139 -28.07 -11.55 13.52
CA ILE A 139 -27.62 -12.95 13.41
C ILE A 139 -26.13 -12.94 13.07
N ILE A 140 -25.37 -13.79 13.75
CA ILE A 140 -23.96 -14.03 13.48
C ILE A 140 -23.74 -15.54 13.38
N TYR A 141 -23.35 -16.03 12.21
CA TYR A 141 -23.18 -17.47 11.97
C TYR A 141 -21.97 -17.79 11.09
N GLN A 142 -21.30 -18.90 11.38
CA GLN A 142 -20.18 -19.44 10.61
C GLN A 142 -20.72 -20.21 9.40
N THR A 143 -20.15 -20.01 8.20
CA THR A 143 -20.67 -20.65 6.96
C THR A 143 -20.36 -22.15 6.89
N GLU A 144 -19.21 -22.57 7.43
CA GLU A 144 -18.77 -23.98 7.47
C GLU A 144 -18.75 -24.57 8.89
N GLY A 145 -19.08 -23.76 9.91
CA GLY A 145 -19.00 -24.14 11.32
C GLY A 145 -20.34 -24.33 12.03
N LYS A 146 -20.28 -24.84 13.26
CA LYS A 146 -21.45 -25.00 14.15
C LYS A 146 -21.70 -23.78 15.05
N LYS A 147 -21.00 -22.66 14.87
CA LYS A 147 -21.20 -21.49 15.73
C LYS A 147 -22.32 -20.62 15.15
N LEU A 148 -23.26 -20.25 16.01
CA LEU A 148 -24.38 -19.38 15.67
C LEU A 148 -24.83 -18.65 16.94
N ASN A 149 -24.95 -17.33 16.86
CA ASN A 149 -25.50 -16.51 17.92
C ASN A 149 -26.21 -15.29 17.33
N GLY A 150 -26.89 -14.56 18.19
CA GLY A 150 -27.52 -13.31 17.79
C GLY A 150 -28.32 -12.70 18.92
N LYS A 151 -29.10 -11.68 18.58
CA LYS A 151 -30.03 -11.04 19.50
C LYS A 151 -31.26 -10.56 18.76
N PHE A 152 -32.30 -10.28 19.52
CA PHE A 152 -33.47 -9.56 19.06
C PHE A 152 -34.12 -8.86 20.25
N HIS A 153 -34.91 -7.83 19.97
CA HIS A 153 -35.66 -7.10 20.98
C HIS A 153 -37.15 -7.50 20.93
N VAL A 154 -37.77 -7.64 22.10
CA VAL A 154 -39.20 -7.93 22.24
C VAL A 154 -39.84 -7.05 23.30
N ASN A 155 -41.15 -6.84 23.17
CA ASN A 155 -41.93 -6.18 24.21
C ASN A 155 -42.11 -7.08 25.45
N ALA A 156 -42.56 -6.49 26.56
CA ALA A 156 -42.72 -7.19 27.84
C ALA A 156 -43.77 -8.33 27.82
N GLN A 157 -44.78 -8.25 26.95
CA GLN A 157 -45.80 -9.29 26.83
C GLN A 157 -45.22 -10.53 26.16
N ASP A 158 -44.55 -10.34 25.03
CA ASP A 158 -43.89 -11.42 24.30
C ASP A 158 -42.75 -12.04 25.10
N MET A 159 -42.00 -11.22 25.85
CA MET A 159 -40.99 -11.71 26.78
C MET A 159 -41.56 -12.71 27.78
N LYS A 160 -42.66 -12.37 28.47
CA LYS A 160 -43.32 -13.27 29.43
C LYS A 160 -43.82 -14.55 28.76
N LYS A 161 -44.39 -14.42 27.56
CA LYS A 161 -44.87 -15.56 26.76
C LYS A 161 -43.72 -16.51 26.42
N MET A 162 -42.60 -16.00 25.93
CA MET A 162 -41.40 -16.79 25.63
C MET A 162 -40.86 -17.48 26.89
N GLN A 163 -40.73 -16.76 28.00
CA GLN A 163 -40.25 -17.33 29.27
C GLN A 163 -41.13 -18.49 29.78
N SER A 164 -42.44 -18.47 29.49
CA SER A 164 -43.35 -19.56 29.84
C SER A 164 -43.20 -20.80 28.95
N GLY A 165 -42.76 -20.62 27.70
CA GLY A 165 -42.60 -21.70 26.72
C GLY A 165 -41.21 -22.33 26.70
N LEU A 166 -40.22 -21.70 27.36
CA LEU A 166 -38.85 -22.18 27.42
C LEU A 166 -38.54 -22.89 28.74
N LYS A 167 -37.61 -23.84 28.70
CA LYS A 167 -37.06 -24.48 29.90
C LYS A 167 -36.13 -23.48 30.59
N LYS A 168 -36.22 -23.34 31.91
CA LYS A 168 -35.23 -22.56 32.68
C LYS A 168 -33.83 -23.14 32.46
N ALA A 169 -32.84 -22.27 32.38
CA ALA A 169 -31.44 -22.62 32.26
C ALA A 169 -30.63 -21.87 33.33
N THR A 170 -29.31 -22.08 33.32
CA THR A 170 -28.35 -21.40 34.18
C THR A 170 -27.23 -20.83 33.33
N VAL A 171 -26.39 -19.99 33.93
CA VAL A 171 -25.19 -19.48 33.27
C VAL A 171 -24.25 -20.59 32.78
N ASP A 172 -24.25 -21.77 33.41
CA ASP A 172 -23.43 -22.90 32.95
C ASP A 172 -23.85 -23.40 31.56
N HIS A 173 -25.14 -23.32 31.24
CA HIS A 173 -25.61 -23.65 29.90
C HIS A 173 -25.07 -22.65 28.88
N LEU A 174 -24.97 -21.36 29.24
CA LEU A 174 -24.35 -20.35 28.37
C LEU A 174 -22.84 -20.61 28.17
N ARG A 175 -22.13 -21.01 29.23
CA ARG A 175 -20.71 -21.38 29.16
C ARG A 175 -20.47 -22.59 28.26
N MET A 176 -21.40 -23.56 28.28
CA MET A 176 -21.37 -24.75 27.41
C MET A 176 -21.78 -24.46 25.96
N ALA A 177 -22.60 -23.43 25.72
CA ALA A 177 -22.99 -23.03 24.37
C ALA A 177 -21.76 -22.60 23.56
N THR A 178 -21.88 -22.67 22.24
CA THR A 178 -20.82 -22.30 21.31
C THR A 178 -20.20 -20.93 21.61
N GLU A 179 -18.91 -20.81 21.36
CA GLU A 179 -18.21 -19.53 21.49
C GLU A 179 -18.83 -18.49 20.57
N ALA A 180 -18.80 -17.23 20.99
CA ALA A 180 -19.20 -16.13 20.14
C ALA A 180 -18.19 -15.95 19.01
N ILE A 181 -18.70 -15.58 17.83
CA ILE A 181 -17.93 -15.61 16.59
C ILE A 181 -17.15 -14.31 16.38
N ASP A 182 -17.74 -13.15 16.72
CA ASP A 182 -17.06 -11.86 16.65
C ASP A 182 -16.51 -11.42 18.02
N GLY A 183 -15.58 -10.46 18.03
CA GLY A 183 -14.98 -9.94 19.27
C GLY A 183 -15.98 -9.24 20.20
N ASN A 184 -17.01 -8.60 19.65
CA ASN A 184 -18.00 -7.84 20.39
C ASN A 184 -18.96 -8.77 21.17
N TYR A 185 -19.50 -9.79 20.51
CA TYR A 185 -20.32 -10.83 21.12
C TYR A 185 -19.53 -11.71 22.10
N ASN A 186 -18.22 -11.86 21.92
CA ASN A 186 -17.37 -12.48 22.93
C ASN A 186 -17.31 -11.66 24.23
N GLU A 187 -17.23 -10.34 24.14
CA GLU A 187 -17.32 -9.46 25.31
C GLU A 187 -18.71 -9.46 25.94
N VAL A 188 -19.77 -9.46 25.11
CA VAL A 188 -21.15 -9.60 25.58
C VAL A 188 -21.32 -10.92 26.32
N LYS A 189 -20.92 -12.06 25.74
CA LYS A 189 -21.03 -13.38 26.37
C LYS A 189 -20.30 -13.40 27.72
N LYS A 190 -19.05 -12.92 27.77
CA LYS A 190 -18.27 -12.80 29.03
C LYS A 190 -18.98 -11.93 30.08
N THR A 191 -19.69 -10.89 29.65
CA THR A 191 -20.47 -10.02 30.55
C THR A 191 -21.70 -10.74 31.08
N LEU A 192 -22.43 -11.43 30.21
CA LEU A 192 -23.59 -12.23 30.58
C LEU A 192 -23.21 -13.43 31.47
N GLU A 193 -22.00 -13.96 31.34
CA GLU A 193 -21.47 -15.05 32.20
C GLU A 193 -21.17 -14.62 33.64
N LYS A 194 -21.14 -13.30 33.92
CA LYS A 194 -21.00 -12.74 35.27
C LYS A 194 -22.33 -12.57 36.00
N GLU A 195 -23.43 -13.01 35.39
CA GLU A 195 -24.78 -12.97 35.98
C GLU A 195 -25.19 -11.56 36.46
N PRO A 196 -25.19 -10.55 35.57
CA PRO A 196 -25.62 -9.21 35.95
C PRO A 196 -27.06 -9.20 36.45
N GLU A 197 -27.38 -8.25 37.33
CA GLU A 197 -28.65 -8.20 38.04
C GLU A 197 -29.85 -8.21 37.07
N GLY A 198 -30.85 -9.05 37.36
CA GLY A 198 -32.09 -9.14 36.59
C GLY A 198 -32.00 -9.99 35.33
N VAL A 199 -30.81 -10.43 34.90
CA VAL A 199 -30.67 -11.34 33.76
C VAL A 199 -31.18 -12.74 34.07
N ARG A 200 -31.84 -13.37 33.09
CA ARG A 200 -32.41 -14.71 33.24
C ARG A 200 -32.02 -15.62 32.07
N TYR A 201 -31.79 -16.89 32.36
CA TYR A 201 -31.34 -17.87 31.39
C TYR A 201 -32.44 -18.89 31.09
N TYR A 202 -32.62 -19.18 29.81
CA TYR A 202 -33.59 -20.17 29.32
C TYR A 202 -32.99 -20.98 28.18
N GLN A 203 -33.62 -22.08 27.80
CA GLN A 203 -33.15 -22.92 26.70
C GLN A 203 -34.30 -23.68 26.02
N ASP A 204 -34.07 -24.05 24.76
CA ASP A 204 -34.81 -25.09 24.05
C ASP A 204 -33.84 -26.19 23.60
N ASP A 205 -34.20 -27.03 22.63
CA ASP A 205 -33.34 -28.13 22.20
C ASP A 205 -32.12 -27.68 21.37
N ARG A 206 -32.11 -26.46 20.81
CA ARG A 206 -31.04 -25.92 19.95
C ARG A 206 -30.28 -24.75 20.56
N PHE A 207 -30.94 -23.90 21.32
CA PHE A 207 -30.40 -22.61 21.76
C PHE A 207 -30.44 -22.44 23.28
N VAL A 208 -29.48 -21.67 23.78
CA VAL A 208 -29.51 -21.03 25.08
C VAL A 208 -29.88 -19.56 24.88
N TYR A 209 -30.79 -19.05 25.68
CA TYR A 209 -31.32 -17.70 25.63
C TYR A 209 -30.96 -16.95 26.91
N VAL A 210 -30.57 -15.68 26.76
CA VAL A 210 -30.25 -14.77 27.85
C VAL A 210 -31.16 -13.56 27.74
N PHE A 211 -32.07 -13.43 28.70
CA PHE A 211 -33.08 -12.38 28.76
C PHE A 211 -32.57 -11.23 29.61
N ILE A 212 -32.50 -10.05 29.02
CA ILE A 212 -32.15 -8.80 29.69
C ILE A 212 -33.45 -8.04 30.06
N PRO A 213 -33.52 -7.39 31.24
CA PRO A 213 -34.72 -6.67 31.67
C PRO A 213 -35.24 -5.60 30.70
N ASP A 214 -34.39 -5.10 29.81
CA ASP A 214 -34.71 -4.02 28.86
C ASP A 214 -35.50 -4.48 27.63
N GLY A 215 -35.73 -5.78 27.44
CA GLY A 215 -36.38 -6.32 26.24
C GLY A 215 -35.45 -7.13 25.32
N THR A 216 -34.13 -7.01 25.51
CA THR A 216 -33.13 -7.66 24.67
C THR A 216 -32.99 -9.14 25.04
N ILE A 217 -33.02 -10.00 24.03
CA ILE A 217 -32.79 -11.44 24.18
C ILE A 217 -31.59 -11.82 23.31
N TYR A 218 -30.53 -12.30 23.94
CA TYR A 218 -29.41 -12.94 23.25
C TYR A 218 -29.68 -14.44 23.11
N TYR A 219 -29.26 -15.04 22.00
CA TYR A 219 -29.32 -16.48 21.80
C TYR A 219 -27.97 -17.02 21.31
N PHE A 220 -27.63 -18.22 21.76
CA PHE A 220 -26.39 -18.93 21.43
C PHE A 220 -26.73 -20.38 21.10
N LEU A 221 -26.18 -20.90 20.00
CA LEU A 221 -26.32 -22.32 19.67
C LEU A 221 -25.61 -23.16 20.73
N LYS A 222 -26.28 -24.22 21.18
CA LYS A 222 -25.73 -25.23 22.09
C LYS A 222 -24.58 -26.00 21.47
#